data_AF-A0A914C0M3-F1
#
_entry.id   AF-A0A914C0M3-F1
#
_cell.length_a   1.000
_cell.length_b   1.000
_cell.length_c   1.000
_cell.angle_alpha   90.00
_cell.angle_beta   90.00
_cell.angle_gamma   90.00
#
_symmetry.space_group_name_H-M   'P 1'
#
loop_
_entity.id
_entity.type
_entity.pdbx_description
1 polymer ?
#
loop_
_entity_poly.entity_id
_entity_poly.type
_entity_poly.pdbx_seq_one_letter_code
_entity_poly.pdbx_strand_id
1 'polypeptide(L)' 'MVGQCSYVQDLNPFDYTIWSVLESRVNAEAHNSVESLKRAITEAFESLDQEMINRAIDDWLRRLNAVIAANGGHFE' A
#
# COMPACT_ATOMS: atom_id res chain seq x y z
N MET A 1 -8.07 -18.27 -11.91
CA MET A 1 -8.21 -17.33 -10.78
C MET A 1 -6.99 -17.52 -9.91
N VAL A 2 -6.03 -16.61 -9.99
CA VAL A 2 -4.88 -16.62 -9.09
C VAL A 2 -5.42 -16.14 -7.75
N GLY A 3 -5.59 -17.05 -6.79
CA GLY A 3 -5.87 -16.66 -5.42
C GLY A 3 -4.67 -15.86 -4.93
N GLN A 4 -4.82 -14.54 -4.87
CA GLN A 4 -3.85 -13.70 -4.19
C GLN A 4 -3.81 -14.17 -2.74
N CYS A 5 -2.62 -14.54 -2.28
CA CYS A 5 -2.39 -14.94 -0.90
C CYS A 5 -2.62 -13.71 -0.01
N SER A 6 -3.79 -13.61 0.62
CA SER A 6 -4.22 -12.50 1.49
C SER A 6 -3.18 -12.14 2.56
N TYR A 7 -2.44 -13.13 3.05
CA TYR A 7 -1.39 -12.97 4.06
C TYR A 7 -0.26 -12.00 3.67
N VAL A 8 0.09 -11.91 2.39
CA VAL A 8 1.22 -11.08 1.95
C VAL A 8 0.81 -9.62 1.82
N GLN A 9 -0.45 -9.36 1.43
CA GLN A 9 -0.99 -8.00 1.30
C GLN A 9 -1.16 -7.33 2.66
N ASP A 10 -1.62 -8.07 3.68
CA ASP A 10 -1.77 -7.55 5.05
C ASP A 10 -0.43 -7.21 5.73
N LEU A 11 0.68 -7.73 5.18
CA LEU A 11 2.03 -7.56 5.69
C LEU A 11 2.94 -6.70 4.82
N ASN A 12 2.51 -6.22 3.66
CA ASN A 12 3.31 -5.33 2.84
C ASN A 12 2.85 -3.87 3.04
N PRO A 13 3.64 -3.00 3.71
CA PRO A 13 3.29 -1.58 3.88
C PRO A 13 3.01 -0.86 2.57
N PHE A 14 3.63 -1.33 1.49
CA PHE A 14 3.33 -0.82 0.17
C PHE A 14 1.89 -1.15 -0.26
N ASP A 15 1.44 -2.39 -0.10
CA ASP A 15 0.14 -2.84 -0.60
C ASP A 15 -1.03 -2.31 0.24
N TYR A 16 -0.93 -2.29 1.58
CA TYR A 16 -2.06 -1.87 2.43
C TYR A 16 -2.17 -0.36 2.67
N THR A 17 -1.08 0.41 2.52
CA THR A 17 -1.10 1.87 2.76
C THR A 17 -0.68 2.66 1.53
N ILE A 18 0.55 2.44 1.04
CA ILE A 18 1.12 3.32 0.01
C ILE A 18 0.33 3.22 -1.30
N TRP A 19 -0.03 2.01 -1.72
CA TRP A 19 -0.80 1.78 -2.93
C TRP A 19 -2.19 2.40 -2.87
N SER A 20 -2.90 2.26 -1.73
CA SER A 20 -4.21 2.89 -1.55
C SER A 20 -4.16 4.43 -1.67
N VAL A 21 -3.09 5.05 -1.14
CA VAL A 21 -2.87 6.49 -1.28
C VAL A 21 -2.57 6.89 -2.73
N LEU A 22 -1.68 6.16 -3.41
CA LEU A 22 -1.34 6.42 -4.80
C LEU A 22 -2.56 6.26 -5.70
N GLU A 23 -3.30 5.17 -5.53
CA GLU A 23 -4.52 4.87 -6.27
C GLU A 23 -5.56 5.99 -6.08
N SER A 24 -5.79 6.43 -4.84
CA SER A 24 -6.72 7.53 -4.56
C SER A 24 -6.29 8.86 -5.19
N ARG A 25 -4.99 9.17 -5.24
CA ARG A 25 -4.48 10.42 -5.81
C ARG A 25 -4.52 10.40 -7.34
N VAL A 26 -4.06 9.31 -7.93
CA VAL A 26 -3.95 9.14 -9.39
C VAL A 26 -5.36 9.06 -10.00
N ASN A 27 -6.26 8.27 -9.41
CA ASN A 27 -7.63 8.12 -9.92
C ASN A 27 -8.54 9.32 -9.64
N ALA A 28 -8.05 10.38 -8.98
CA ALA A 28 -8.79 11.64 -8.85
C ALA A 28 -8.94 12.36 -10.20
N GLU A 29 -8.10 12.03 -11.19
CA GLU A 29 -8.13 12.58 -12.54
C GLU A 29 -8.26 11.48 -13.60
N ALA A 30 -8.89 11.81 -14.73
CA ALA A 30 -8.98 10.88 -15.86
C ALA A 30 -7.69 10.90 -16.68
N HIS A 31 -7.16 9.72 -17.00
CA HIS A 31 -5.98 9.57 -17.85
C HIS A 31 -6.36 9.11 -19.25
N ASN A 32 -5.86 9.80 -20.27
CA ASN A 32 -6.16 9.52 -21.67
C ASN A 32 -5.14 8.58 -22.35
N SER A 33 -4.09 8.19 -21.63
CA SER A 33 -3.01 7.35 -22.13
C SER A 33 -2.26 6.67 -20.99
N VAL A 34 -1.63 5.54 -21.31
CA VAL A 34 -0.75 4.81 -20.36
C VAL A 34 0.41 5.69 -19.89
N GLU A 35 0.95 6.55 -20.76
CA GLU A 35 2.05 7.45 -20.39
C GLU A 35 1.59 8.57 -19.45
N SER A 36 0.37 9.10 -19.61
CA SER A 36 -0.21 10.03 -18.64
C SER A 36 -0.40 9.37 -17.28
N LEU A 37 -0.85 8.10 -17.25
CA LEU A 37 -1.03 7.35 -16.01
C LEU A 37 0.31 7.08 -15.31
N LYS A 38 1.33 6.62 -16.04
CA LYS A 38 2.67 6.37 -15.49
C LYS A 38 3.25 7.64 -14.85
N ARG A 39 3.15 8.78 -15.56
CA ARG A 39 3.63 10.07 -15.05
C ARG A 39 2.90 10.46 -13.76
N ALA A 40 1.57 10.34 -13.74
CA ALA A 40 0.78 10.65 -12.55
C ALA A 40 1.16 9.76 -11.34
N ILE A 41 1.40 8.46 -11.56
CA ILE A 41 1.87 7.55 -10.52
C ILE A 41 3.25 7.99 -10.01
N THR A 42 4.19 8.32 -10.90
CA THR A 42 5.53 8.78 -10.52
C THR A 42 5.47 10.08 -9.71
N GLU A 43 4.72 11.08 -10.17
CA GLU A 43 4.55 12.36 -9.46
C GLU A 43 3.86 12.16 -8.10
N ALA A 44 2.84 11.29 -8.03
CA ALA A 44 2.17 10.95 -6.78
C ALA A 44 3.11 10.23 -5.80
N PHE A 45 4.01 9.38 -6.31
CA PHE A 45 5.01 8.67 -5.52
C PHE A 45 6.10 9.61 -5.00
N GLU A 46 6.62 10.50 -5.85
CA GLU A 46 7.64 11.49 -5.47
C GLU A 46 7.12 12.55 -4.48
N SER A 47 5.80 12.79 -4.49
CA SER A 47 5.12 13.69 -3.54
C SER A 47 4.61 12.97 -2.28
N LEU A 48 5.02 11.73 -2.04
CA LEU A 48 4.71 11.05 -0.78
C LEU A 48 5.47 11.72 0.37
N ASP A 49 4.73 11.99 1.43
CA ASP A 49 5.29 12.54 2.65
C ASP A 49 6.07 11.47 3.42
N GLN A 50 7.29 11.78 3.84
CA GLN A 50 8.13 10.88 4.62
C GLN A 50 7.46 10.49 5.94
N GLU A 51 6.67 11.38 6.55
CA GLU A 51 5.92 11.04 7.77
C GLU A 51 4.86 9.96 7.52
N MET A 52 4.22 9.97 6.34
CA MET A 52 3.29 8.92 5.93
C MET A 52 4.01 7.58 5.76
N ILE A 53 5.20 7.59 5.15
CA ILE A 53 6.02 6.37 4.97
C ILE A 53 6.44 5.81 6.33
N ASN A 54 6.90 6.67 7.25
CA ASN A 54 7.28 6.24 8.59
C ASN A 54 6.09 5.61 9.34
N ARG A 55 4.90 6.22 9.27
CA ARG A 55 3.68 5.65 9.85
C ARG A 55 3.33 4.28 9.27
N ALA A 56 3.49 4.09 7.96
CA ALA A 56 3.27 2.78 7.33
C ALA A 56 4.27 1.72 7.83
N ILE A 57 5.53 2.09 8.06
CA ILE A 57 6.54 1.19 8.63
C ILE A 57 6.24 0.86 10.11
N ASP A 58 5.82 1.84 10.90
CA ASP A 58 5.44 1.61 12.30
C ASP A 58 4.23 0.67 12.41
N ASP A 59 3.22 0.86 11.55
CA ASP A 59 2.06 -0.03 11.48
C ASP A 59 2.45 -1.45 11.03
N TRP A 60 3.46 -1.59 10.17
CA TRP A 60 3.96 -2.90 9.77
C TRP A 60 4.51 -3.71 10.94
N LEU A 61 5.29 -3.09 11.83
CA LEU A 61 5.77 -3.74 13.05
C LEU A 61 4.61 -4.17 13.95
N ARG A 62 3.58 -3.35 14.07
CA ARG A 62 2.35 -3.70 14.82
C ARG A 62 1.65 -4.92 14.21
N ARG A 63 1.49 -4.94 12.88
CA ARG A 63 0.86 -6.04 12.13
C ARG A 63 1.65 -7.35 12.23
N LEU A 64 2.97 -7.28 12.12
CA LEU A 64 3.85 -8.46 12.33
C LEU A 64 3.67 -9.07 13.71
N ASN A 65 3.63 -8.24 14.76
CA ASN A 65 3.40 -8.72 16.11
C ASN A 65 2.01 -9.37 16.27
N ALA A 66 0.99 -8.84 15.59
CA ALA A 66 -0.35 -9.42 15.58
C ALA A 66 -0.35 -10.81 14.91
N VAL A 67 0.36 -11.00 13.78
CA VAL A 67 0.53 -12.32 13.15
C VAL A 67 1.21 -13.31 14.08
N ILE A 68 2.27 -12.88 14.77
CA ILE A 68 2.98 -13.73 15.75
C ILE A 68 2.03 -14.14 16.88
N ALA A 69 1.27 -13.20 17.44
CA ALA A 69 0.30 -13.46 18.50
C ALA A 69 -0.84 -14.40 18.04
N ALA A 70 -1.23 -14.31 16.77
CA ALA A 70 -2.21 -15.18 16.15
C ALA A 70 -1.63 -16.55 15.71
N ASN A 71 -0.34 -16.83 16.00
CA ASN A 71 0.38 -18.02 15.55
C ASN A 71 0.27 -18.25 14.03
N GLY A 72 0.38 -17.16 13.26
CA GLY A 72 0.23 -17.18 11.80
C GLY A 72 -1.21 -17.19 11.30
N GLY A 73 -2.21 -16.98 12.16
CA GLY A 73 -3.61 -16.78 11.78
C GLY A 73 -3.91 -15.36 11.28
N HIS A 74 -5.13 -15.17 10.75
CA HIS A 74 -5.65 -13.85 10.40
C HIS A 74 -5.83 -12.97 11.65
N PHE A 75 -5.59 -11.66 11.49
CA PHE A 75 -5.72 -10.63 12.52
C PHE A 75 -6.45 -9.41 11.91
N GLU A 76 -7.21 -8.66 12.73
CA GLU A 76 -7.88 -7.39 12.35
C GLU A 76 -7.14 -6.19 12.93
#